data_AF-A0A2T4VBY0-F1
#
_entry.id   AF-A0A2T4VBY0-F1
#
_cell.length_a   1.000
_cell.length_b   1.000
_cell.length_c   1.000
_cell.angle_alpha   90.00
_cell.angle_beta   90.00
_cell.angle_gamma   90.00
#
_symmetry.space_group_name_H-M   'P 1'
#
loop_
_entity.id
_entity.type
_entity.pdbx_description
1 polymer ?
#
loop_
_entity_poly.entity_id
_entity_poly.type
_entity_poly.pdbx_seq_one_letter_code
_entity_poly.pdbx_strand_id
1 'polypeptide(L)' 'MPTPSCCRTLLARTPSAEVARCTCGHIHVSLGPVTIRMDEGTLHATWHTLGDALRALSEAPPSPPEPATATGGWKQ' A
#
# COMPACT_ATOMS: atom_id res chain seq x y z
N MET A 1 32.71 9.55 -14.21
CA MET A 1 32.82 9.14 -12.79
C MET A 1 32.03 7.86 -12.62
N PRO A 2 32.62 6.73 -12.16
CA PRO A 2 31.84 5.53 -11.90
C PRO A 2 30.85 5.85 -10.76
N THR A 3 29.56 5.66 -11.01
CA THR A 3 28.53 5.74 -9.97
C THR A 3 28.84 4.67 -8.94
N PRO A 4 28.94 5.00 -7.63
CA PRO A 4 29.14 3.98 -6.62
C PRO A 4 28.01 2.96 -6.74
N SER A 5 28.35 1.68 -6.88
CA SER A 5 27.38 0.61 -6.86
C SER A 5 26.64 0.68 -5.52
N CYS A 6 25.39 1.16 -5.52
CA CYS A 6 24.54 1.13 -4.33
C CYS A 6 24.39 -0.33 -3.92
N CYS A 7 25.09 -0.73 -2.86
CA CYS A 7 24.88 -2.00 -2.21
C CYS A 7 23.56 -1.90 -1.44
N ARG A 8 22.62 -2.78 -1.76
CA ARG A 8 21.32 -2.85 -1.11
C ARG A 8 21.27 -4.09 -0.24
N THR A 9 20.93 -3.92 1.02
CA THR A 9 20.62 -5.02 1.93
C THR A 9 19.11 -5.20 1.95
N LEU A 10 18.65 -6.34 1.43
CA LEU A 10 17.23 -6.69 1.44
C LEU A 10 16.78 -6.97 2.88
N LEU A 11 15.72 -6.29 3.31
CA LEU A 11 15.12 -6.43 4.65
C LEU A 11 13.87 -7.30 4.60
N ALA A 12 13.02 -7.10 3.59
CA ALA A 12 11.79 -7.87 3.40
C ALA A 12 11.45 -7.99 1.91
N ARG A 13 10.84 -9.11 1.52
CA ARG A 13 10.35 -9.35 0.16
C ARG A 13 9.05 -10.15 0.19
N THR A 14 8.12 -9.74 -0.64
CA THR A 14 6.93 -10.49 -1.04
C THR A 14 6.86 -10.52 -2.58
N PRO A 15 5.91 -11.23 -3.20
CA PRO A 15 5.76 -11.22 -4.67
C PRO A 15 5.52 -9.83 -5.26
N SER A 16 4.92 -8.92 -4.49
CA SER A 16 4.51 -7.59 -4.96
C SER A 16 5.33 -6.44 -4.37
N ALA A 17 6.14 -6.70 -3.34
CA ALA A 17 6.87 -5.67 -2.63
C ALA A 17 8.28 -6.09 -2.20
N GLU A 18 9.18 -5.12 -2.13
CA GLU A 18 10.54 -5.27 -1.64
C GLU A 18 10.88 -4.08 -0.74
N VAL A 19 11.55 -4.33 0.39
CA VAL A 19 12.10 -3.29 1.26
C VAL A 19 13.58 -3.56 1.44
N ALA A 20 14.43 -2.57 1.14
CA ALA A 20 15.87 -2.70 1.25
C ALA A 20 16.51 -1.44 1.85
N ARG A 21 17.56 -1.62 2.66
CA ARG A 21 18.44 -0.53 3.11
C ARG A 21 19.56 -0.35 2.11
N CYS A 22 19.65 0.80 1.45
CA CYS A 22 20.78 1.11 0.56
C CYS A 22 21.87 1.87 1.31
N THR A 23 23.12 1.69 0.90
CA THR A 23 24.26 2.50 1.33
C THR A 23 24.12 4.01 1.05
N CYS A 24 23.12 4.43 0.28
CA CYS A 24 22.76 5.83 0.04
C CYS A 24 22.05 6.51 1.24
N GLY A 25 21.93 5.82 2.38
CA GLY A 25 21.32 6.35 3.60
C GLY A 25 19.80 6.30 3.64
N HIS A 26 19.15 5.78 2.60
CA HIS A 26 17.69 5.68 2.51
C HIS A 26 17.22 4.23 2.50
N ILE A 27 15.98 4.03 2.93
CA ILE A 27 15.22 2.82 2.71
C ILE A 27 14.53 2.92 1.34
N HIS A 28 14.69 1.87 0.54
CA HIS A 28 14.03 1.72 -0.74
C HIS A 28 12.85 0.78 -0.56
N VAL A 29 11.65 1.27 -0.85
CA VAL A 29 10.42 0.47 -0.88
C VAL A 29 10.00 0.33 -2.32
N SER A 30 10.09 -0.86 -2.88
CA SER A 30 9.63 -1.18 -4.23
C SER A 30 8.26 -1.85 -4.18
N LEU A 31 7.32 -1.36 -4.98
CA LEU A 31 5.97 -1.86 -5.17
C LEU A 31 5.76 -2.07 -6.67
N GLY A 32 5.96 -3.30 -7.14
CA GLY A 32 6.02 -3.60 -8.58
C GLY A 32 7.05 -2.72 -9.31
N PRO A 33 6.65 -1.92 -10.32
CA PRO A 33 7.57 -1.06 -11.06
C PRO A 33 7.98 0.22 -10.33
N VAL A 34 7.30 0.57 -9.23
CA VAL A 34 7.54 1.83 -8.50
C VAL A 34 8.52 1.58 -7.37
N THR A 35 9.49 2.47 -7.19
CA THR A 35 10.37 2.46 -6.02
C THR A 35 10.40 3.84 -5.37
N ILE A 36 10.09 3.88 -4.09
CA ILE A 36 10.11 5.09 -3.27
C ILE A 36 11.34 5.03 -2.36
N ARG A 37 12.05 6.15 -2.25
CA ARG A 37 13.19 6.32 -1.35
C ARG A 37 12.72 7.19 -0.19
N MET A 38 12.94 6.72 1.04
CA MET A 38 12.53 7.43 2.24
C MET A 38 13.51 7.16 3.38
N ASP A 39 13.58 8.07 4.34
CA ASP A 39 14.25 7.79 5.61
C ASP A 39 13.40 6.83 6.47
N GLU A 40 14.01 6.30 7.53
CA GLU A 40 13.38 5.32 8.41
C GLU A 40 12.18 5.88 9.18
N GLY A 41 12.22 7.15 9.58
CA GLY A 41 11.10 7.80 10.29
C GLY A 41 9.88 7.95 9.38
N THR A 42 10.09 8.40 8.14
CA THR A 42 9.03 8.47 7.13
C THR A 42 8.43 7.10 6.82
N LEU A 43 9.25 6.04 6.74
CA LEU A 43 8.76 4.67 6.58
C LEU A 43 7.85 4.25 7.75
N HIS A 44 8.28 4.53 8.98
CA HIS A 44 7.53 4.19 10.17
C HIS A 44 6.17 4.92 10.23
N ALA A 45 6.14 6.22 9.90
CA ALA A 45 4.90 7.00 9.82
C ALA A 45 3.96 6.51 8.70
N THR A 46 4.53 6.14 7.54
CA THR A 46 3.77 5.58 6.41
C THR A 46 3.12 4.25 6.80
N TRP A 47 3.85 3.38 7.51
CA TRP A 47 3.33 2.10 7.98
C TRP A 47 2.11 2.26 8.90
N HIS A 48 2.15 3.17 9.89
CA HIS A 48 1.01 3.43 10.76
C HIS A 48 -0.21 3.94 9.98
N THR A 49 0.00 4.88 9.06
CA THR A 49 -1.07 5.41 8.21
C THR A 49 -1.73 4.31 7.37
N LEU A 50 -0.94 3.41 6.79
CA LEU A 50 -1.46 2.27 6.04
C LEU A 50 -2.22 1.29 6.93
N GLY A 51 -1.72 1.01 8.15
CA GLY A 51 -2.41 0.17 9.12
C GLY A 51 -3.78 0.73 9.52
N ASP A 52 -3.86 2.03 9.77
CA ASP A 52 -5.12 2.73 10.07
C ASP A 52 -6.10 2.65 8.90
N ALA A 53 -5.62 2.85 7.66
CA ALA A 53 -6.44 2.72 6.47
C ALA A 53 -6.98 1.28 6.28
N LEU A 54 -6.14 0.26 6.48
CA LEU A 54 -6.56 -1.15 6.38
C LEU A 54 -7.61 -1.51 7.43
N ARG A 55 -7.47 -1.00 8.66
CA ARG A 55 -8.47 -1.17 9.71
C ARG A 55 -9.81 -0.53 9.31
N ALA A 56 -9.79 0.72 8.85
CA ALA A 56 -11.00 1.42 8.42
C ALA A 56 -11.70 0.70 7.25
N LEU A 57 -10.94 0.15 6.30
CA LEU A 57 -11.49 -0.66 5.21
C LEU A 57 -12.11 -1.97 5.69
N SER A 58 -11.57 -2.57 6.75
CA SER A 58 -12.08 -3.82 7.32
C SER A 58 -13.36 -3.60 8.15
N GLU A 59 -13.52 -2.42 8.74
CA GLU A 59 -14.67 -2.03 9.57
C GLU A 59 -15.85 -1.47 8.75
N ALA A 60 -15.65 -1.18 7.46
CA ALA A 60 -16.72 -0.70 6.59
C ALA A 60 -17.85 -1.75 6.52
N PRO A 61 -19.10 -1.41 6.91
CA PRO A 61 -20.21 -2.34 6.82
C PRO A 61 -20.44 -2.74 5.35
N PRO A 62 -20.90 -3.97 5.07
CA PRO A 62 -21.31 -4.32 3.71
C PRO A 62 -22.31 -3.28 3.22
N SER A 63 -22.10 -2.76 2.01
CA SER A 63 -22.97 -1.76 1.39
C SER A 63 -24.44 -2.06 1.67
N PRO A 64 -25.28 -1.06 2.00
CA PRO A 64 -26.70 -1.29 2.18
C PRO A 64 -27.25 -1.97 0.92
N PRO A 65 -28.14 -2.98 1.05
CA PRO A 65 -28.69 -3.66 -0.11
C PRO A 65 -29.29 -2.61 -1.04
N GLU A 66 -28.94 -2.69 -2.34
CA GLU A 66 -29.58 -1.88 -3.38
C GLU A 66 -31.10 -1.90 -3.15
N PRO A 67 -31.79 -0.75 -3.22
CA PRO A 67 -33.23 -0.74 -3.11
C PRO A 67 -33.79 -1.63 -4.20
N ALA A 68 -34.38 -2.75 -3.78
CA ALA A 68 -35.06 -3.69 -4.66
C ALA A 68 -35.94 -2.87 -5.60
N THR A 69 -35.63 -2.96 -6.89
CA THR A 69 -36.43 -2.36 -7.93
C THR A 69 -37.87 -2.76 -7.65
N ALA A 70 -38.70 -1.79 -7.29
CA ALA A 70 -40.13 -2.01 -7.15
C ALA A 70 -40.67 -2.34 -8.54
N THR A 71 -40.60 -3.60 -8.95
CA THR A 71 -41.50 -4.21 -9.92
C THR A 71 -42.89 -4.30 -9.30
N GLY A 72 -43.44 -3.12 -8.95
CA GLY A 72 -44.85 -2.94 -8.67
C GLY A 72 -45.55 -2.84 -10.01
N GLY A 73 -46.18 -3.93 -10.43
CA GLY A 73 -47.05 -3.94 -11.59
C GLY A 73 -48.21 -2.97 -11.41
N TRP A 74 -48.56 -2.28 -12.49
CA TRP A 74 -49.92 -1.78 -12.69
C TRP A 74 -50.42 -2.33 -14.02
N LYS A 75 -51.32 -3.30 -13.92
CA LYS A 75 -52.28 -3.68 -14.96
C LYS A 75 -53.59 -2.93 -14.66
N GLN A 76 -54.34 -2.67 -15.73
CA GLN A 76 -55.66 -2.02 -15.88
C GLN A 76 -55.54 -0.55 -16.25
#